data_AF-A0A5R2N813-F1
#
_entry.id   AF-A0A5R2N813-F1
#
_cell.length_a   1.000
_cell.length_b   1.000
_cell.length_c   1.000
_cell.angle_alpha   90.00
_cell.angle_beta   90.00
_cell.angle_gamma   90.00
#
_symmetry.space_group_name_H-M   'P 1'
#
loop_
_entity.id
_entity.type
_entity.pdbx_description
1 polymer ?
#
loop_
_entity_poly.entity_id
_entity_poly.type
_entity_poly.pdbx_seq_one_letter_code
_entity_poly.pdbx_strand_id
1 'polypeptide(L)'
;MTWSHPRGYDPMVACSSRWEQKTGVAVEWDKRSLQDFESFPVEELARAYDLIVIDHPHVGQITAERCLEPLDVAGREAERAALASGSVGQSYPSYSWQGRQWAFPIDAAAQVQAWRPDALDAPAATWGEVLDLARQGRVLLPLRPPHCLMTFYTLAGNLGRPCGTDPSHDLIAIETGSEVFERMREIAALLDPACFDMDPIAVSERMAEAGSRIVCAPLIYGYVSYAASGFRANRLAF
;
A
#
# COMPACT_ATOMS: atom_id res chain seq x y z
N MET A 1 8.95 13.03 9.13
CA MET A 1 8.24 11.87 9.72
C MET A 1 8.02 10.78 8.68
N THR A 2 8.29 9.50 9.01
CA THR A 2 7.98 8.31 8.19
C THR A 2 7.57 7.11 9.08
N TRP A 3 7.27 5.94 8.50
CA TRP A 3 6.91 4.73 9.24
C TRP A 3 8.11 3.82 9.56
N SER A 4 7.97 3.04 10.62
CA SER A 4 9.02 2.23 11.25
C SER A 4 9.19 0.87 10.56
N HIS A 5 9.55 0.89 9.27
CA HIS A 5 9.94 -0.30 8.51
C HIS A 5 11.16 0.03 7.63
N PRO A 6 12.12 -0.89 7.43
CA PRO A 6 13.30 -0.65 6.57
C PRO A 6 12.95 -0.06 5.19
N ARG A 7 11.89 -0.58 4.56
CA ARG A 7 11.33 -0.05 3.29
C ARG A 7 10.96 1.44 3.35
N GLY A 8 10.42 1.92 4.47
CA GLY A 8 9.93 3.29 4.63
C GLY A 8 10.96 4.27 5.21
N TYR A 9 11.97 3.75 5.92
CA TYR A 9 12.95 4.59 6.63
C TYR A 9 14.30 4.68 5.95
N ASP A 10 14.88 3.54 5.55
CA ASP A 10 16.27 3.50 5.09
C ASP A 10 16.50 4.33 3.81
N PRO A 11 15.57 4.34 2.82
CA PRO A 11 15.71 5.22 1.65
C PRO A 11 15.69 6.70 2.03
N MET A 12 14.90 7.09 3.05
CA MET A 12 14.78 8.48 3.48
C MET A 12 16.09 8.97 4.09
N VAL A 13 16.70 8.17 4.97
CA VAL A 13 18.02 8.49 5.55
C VAL A 13 19.09 8.58 4.48
N ALA A 14 19.14 7.61 3.55
CA ALA A 14 20.13 7.60 2.47
C ALA A 14 20.02 8.85 1.57
N CYS A 15 18.79 9.23 1.21
CA CYS A 15 18.53 10.45 0.43
C CYS A 15 18.91 11.72 1.20
N SER A 16 18.56 11.80 2.48
CA SER A 16 18.90 12.93 3.35
C SER A 16 20.40 13.13 3.52
N SER A 17 21.17 12.05 3.72
CA SER A 17 22.64 12.15 3.80
C SER A 17 23.24 12.70 2.50
N ARG A 18 22.72 12.30 1.35
CA ARG A 18 23.17 12.84 0.05
C ARG A 18 22.77 14.30 -0.13
N TRP A 19 21.59 14.69 0.35
CA TRP A 19 21.11 16.06 0.31
C TRP A 19 21.99 16.98 1.16
N GLU A 20 22.33 16.56 2.38
CA GLU A 20 23.22 17.27 3.29
C GLU A 20 24.60 17.47 2.66
N GLN A 21 25.20 16.43 2.07
CA GLN A 21 26.49 16.55 1.36
C GLN A 21 26.46 17.57 0.21
N LYS A 22 25.32 17.69 -0.48
CA LYS A 22 25.16 18.59 -1.63
C LYS A 22 24.85 20.02 -1.22
N THR A 23 24.16 20.23 -0.11
CA THR A 23 23.53 21.52 0.22
C THR A 23 23.91 22.08 1.58
N GLY A 24 24.49 21.27 2.47
CA GLY A 24 24.70 21.59 3.87
C GLY A 24 23.44 21.55 4.73
N VAL A 25 22.28 21.15 4.18
CA VAL A 25 21.01 21.08 4.92
C VAL A 25 20.79 19.66 5.43
N ALA A 26 20.76 19.50 6.75
CA ALA A 26 20.40 18.24 7.41
C ALA A 26 18.89 18.03 7.40
N VAL A 27 18.47 16.76 7.29
CA VAL A 27 17.06 16.35 7.42
C VAL A 27 17.01 15.15 8.36
N GLU A 28 16.30 15.32 9.47
CA GLU A 28 16.14 14.30 10.50
C GLU A 28 14.78 13.62 10.40
N TRP A 29 14.73 12.31 10.66
CA TRP A 29 13.53 11.49 10.48
C TRP A 29 13.13 10.78 11.78
N ASP A 30 11.97 11.16 12.29
CA ASP A 30 11.23 10.38 13.28
C ASP A 30 10.45 9.23 12.62
N LYS A 31 10.22 8.16 13.39
CA LYS A 31 9.50 6.94 12.99
C LYS A 31 8.22 6.76 13.82
N ARG A 32 7.18 6.21 13.19
CA ARG A 32 5.95 5.73 13.86
C ARG A 32 5.56 4.33 13.41
N SER A 33 4.65 3.67 14.12
CA SER A 33 4.14 2.36 13.67
C SER A 33 3.41 2.50 12.32
N LEU A 34 3.26 1.40 11.57
CA LEU A 34 2.48 1.42 10.32
C LEU A 34 1.01 1.76 10.60
N GLN A 35 0.46 1.28 11.71
CA GLN A 35 -0.91 1.60 12.10
C GLN A 35 -1.10 3.09 12.39
N ASP A 36 -0.16 3.71 13.11
CA ASP A 36 -0.20 5.16 13.34
C ASP A 36 -0.02 5.90 12.01
N PHE A 37 0.82 5.42 11.11
CA PHE A 37 0.98 6.01 9.78
C PHE A 37 -0.33 5.99 8.96
N GLU A 38 -1.12 4.93 9.07
CA GLU A 38 -2.40 4.77 8.36
C GLU A 38 -3.56 5.58 8.96
N SER A 39 -3.48 6.01 10.22
CA SER A 39 -4.66 6.52 10.97
C SER A 39 -4.44 7.80 11.76
N PHE A 40 -3.19 8.25 11.94
CA PHE A 40 -2.89 9.44 12.72
C PHE A 40 -3.27 10.72 11.94
N PRO A 41 -3.87 11.73 12.60
CA PRO A 41 -4.27 12.96 11.94
C PRO A 41 -3.08 13.68 11.26
N VAL A 42 -3.18 13.91 9.95
CA VAL A 42 -2.12 14.60 9.19
C VAL A 42 -1.98 16.05 9.65
N GLU A 43 -3.04 16.70 10.10
CA GLU A 43 -2.98 18.06 10.65
C GLU A 43 -2.03 18.17 11.85
N GLU A 44 -2.09 17.22 12.78
CA GLU A 44 -1.20 17.20 13.94
C GLU A 44 0.26 16.98 13.53
N LEU A 45 0.49 16.14 12.52
CA LEU A 45 1.82 15.97 11.94
C LEU A 45 2.33 17.26 11.30
N ALA A 46 1.48 17.95 10.53
CA ALA A 46 1.82 19.20 9.84
C ALA A 46 2.23 20.32 10.80
N ARG A 47 1.70 20.32 12.03
CA ARG A 47 2.09 21.28 13.07
C ARG A 47 3.45 20.97 13.70
N ALA A 48 3.92 19.73 13.60
CA ALA A 48 5.12 19.25 14.28
C ALA A 48 6.32 19.01 13.34
N TYR A 49 6.09 18.86 12.03
CA TYR A 49 7.11 18.45 11.07
C TYR A 49 7.07 19.27 9.78
N ASP A 50 8.25 19.62 9.26
CA ASP A 50 8.39 20.28 7.97
C ASP A 50 8.17 19.31 6.78
N LEU A 51 8.52 18.04 6.98
CA LEU A 51 8.42 16.98 5.98
C LEU A 51 7.69 15.75 6.55
N ILE A 52 6.65 15.33 5.85
CA ILE A 52 5.79 14.21 6.24
C ILE A 52 5.62 13.30 5.04
N VAL A 53 5.85 12.01 5.23
CA VAL A 53 5.43 10.99 4.28
C VAL A 53 3.96 10.69 4.54
N ILE A 54 3.15 10.63 3.48
CA ILE A 54 1.70 10.35 3.56
C ILE A 54 1.33 9.30 2.53
N ASP A 55 0.27 8.54 2.80
CA ASP A 55 -0.40 7.73 1.78
C ASP A 55 -1.36 8.58 0.93
N HIS A 56 -1.50 8.21 -0.34
CA HIS A 56 -2.38 8.91 -1.29
C HIS A 56 -3.84 9.11 -0.83
N PRO A 57 -4.50 8.22 -0.05
CA PRO A 57 -5.88 8.43 0.36
C PRO A 57 -6.05 9.67 1.25
N HIS A 58 -4.99 10.15 1.90
CA HIS A 58 -5.04 11.36 2.71
C HIS A 58 -5.18 12.65 1.89
N VAL A 59 -4.97 12.62 0.57
CA VAL A 59 -5.04 13.84 -0.28
C VAL A 59 -6.39 14.55 -0.15
N GLY A 60 -7.50 13.81 -0.12
CA GLY A 60 -8.83 14.39 0.11
C GLY A 60 -8.95 15.06 1.47
N GLN A 61 -8.41 14.45 2.52
CA GLN A 61 -8.44 14.98 3.89
C GLN A 61 -7.56 16.22 4.04
N ILE A 62 -6.30 16.18 3.62
CA ILE A 62 -5.35 17.29 3.78
C ILE A 62 -5.80 18.56 3.05
N THR A 63 -6.50 18.40 1.92
CA THR A 63 -7.05 19.53 1.16
C THR A 63 -8.28 20.13 1.83
N ALA A 64 -9.13 19.31 2.44
CA ALA A 64 -10.27 19.78 3.22
C ALA A 64 -9.83 20.49 4.51
N GLU A 65 -8.84 19.94 5.21
CA GLU A 65 -8.28 20.48 6.45
C GLU A 65 -7.32 21.65 6.21
N ARG A 66 -6.80 21.80 4.98
CA ARG A 66 -5.81 22.82 4.59
C ARG A 66 -4.56 22.77 5.46
N CYS A 67 -4.11 21.56 5.78
CA CYS A 67 -3.00 21.35 6.71
C CYS A 67 -1.64 21.22 6.02
N LEU A 68 -1.58 21.03 4.71
CA LEU A 68 -0.32 20.97 3.94
C LEU A 68 -0.28 22.02 2.84
N GLU A 69 0.93 22.46 2.49
CA GLU A 69 1.16 23.34 1.34
C GLU A 69 1.30 22.51 0.05
N PRO A 70 0.67 22.93 -1.06
CA PRO A 70 0.87 22.29 -2.34
C PRO A 70 2.29 22.53 -2.88
N LEU A 71 2.86 21.51 -3.53
CA LEU A 71 4.26 21.44 -3.95
C LEU A 71 4.48 21.90 -5.41
N ASP A 72 3.45 22.43 -6.07
CA ASP A 72 3.50 22.99 -7.42
C ASP A 72 4.04 24.43 -7.45
N VAL A 73 5.23 24.63 -6.86
CA VAL A 73 5.90 25.93 -6.73
C VAL A 73 6.32 26.48 -8.10
N ALA A 74 5.99 27.74 -8.37
CA ALA A 74 6.37 28.41 -9.62
C ALA A 74 7.90 28.44 -9.83
N GLY A 75 8.36 28.21 -11.06
CA GLY A 75 9.78 28.20 -11.41
C GLY A 75 10.47 26.85 -11.20
N ARG A 76 9.71 25.80 -10.83
CA ARG A 76 10.19 24.42 -10.63
C ARG A 76 9.53 23.43 -11.60
N GLU A 77 9.00 23.91 -12.72
CA GLU A 77 8.24 23.13 -13.70
C GLU A 77 9.07 21.99 -14.29
N ALA A 78 10.35 22.24 -14.56
CA ALA A 78 11.25 21.25 -15.14
C ALA A 78 11.48 20.07 -14.18
N GLU A 79 11.67 20.35 -12.89
CA GLU A 79 11.80 19.30 -11.86
C GLU A 79 10.51 18.51 -11.69
N ARG A 80 9.34 19.17 -11.70
CA ARG A 80 8.06 18.47 -11.66
C ARG A 80 7.85 17.56 -12.86
N ALA A 81 8.21 18.02 -14.07
CA ALA A 81 8.16 17.19 -15.27
C ALA A 81 9.11 15.99 -15.19
N ALA A 82 10.31 16.18 -14.61
CA ALA A 82 11.26 15.10 -14.37
C ALA A 82 10.72 14.08 -13.35
N LEU A 83 10.09 14.53 -12.26
CA LEU A 83 9.45 13.65 -11.27
C LEU A 83 8.27 12.88 -11.88
N ALA A 84 7.42 13.56 -12.66
CA ALA A 84 6.28 12.93 -13.32
C ALA A 84 6.73 11.86 -14.33
N SER A 85 7.72 12.16 -15.17
CA SER A 85 8.26 11.20 -16.15
C SER A 85 9.04 10.05 -15.50
N GLY A 86 9.65 10.28 -14.34
CA GLY A 86 10.33 9.24 -13.56
C GLY A 86 9.41 8.38 -12.69
N SER A 87 8.12 8.71 -12.63
CA SER A 87 7.15 8.01 -11.78
C SER A 87 6.55 6.79 -12.48
N VAL A 88 6.24 5.76 -11.69
CA VAL A 88 5.60 4.53 -12.19
C VAL A 88 4.08 4.70 -12.22
N GLY A 89 3.46 4.37 -13.35
CA GLY A 89 1.99 4.32 -13.46
C GLY A 89 1.30 5.62 -13.03
N GLN A 90 0.37 5.50 -12.09
CA GLN A 90 -0.43 6.63 -11.58
C GLN A 90 0.18 7.29 -10.33
N SER A 91 1.40 6.95 -9.92
CA SER A 91 2.00 7.44 -8.66
C SER A 91 2.14 8.96 -8.58
N TYR A 92 2.47 9.64 -9.68
CA TYR A 92 2.52 11.10 -9.69
C TYR A 92 1.11 11.73 -9.69
N PRO A 93 0.21 11.38 -10.63
CA PRO A 93 -1.13 11.97 -10.68
C PRO A 93 -2.02 11.59 -9.49
N SER A 94 -1.74 10.52 -8.73
CA SER A 94 -2.53 10.17 -7.54
C SER A 94 -2.47 11.23 -6.43
N TYR A 95 -1.47 12.12 -6.47
CA TYR A 95 -1.35 13.26 -5.55
C TYR A 95 -1.78 14.60 -6.16
N SER A 96 -2.34 14.57 -7.37
CA SER A 96 -2.91 15.74 -8.04
C SER A 96 -4.40 15.85 -7.69
N TRP A 97 -4.78 16.94 -7.02
CA TRP A 97 -6.17 17.18 -6.65
C TRP A 97 -6.53 18.65 -6.82
N GLN A 98 -7.68 18.91 -7.46
CA GLN A 98 -8.19 20.26 -7.75
C GLN A 98 -7.16 21.15 -8.45
N GLY A 99 -6.40 20.59 -9.39
CA GLY A 99 -5.40 21.30 -10.20
C GLY A 99 -4.11 21.63 -9.47
N ARG A 100 -3.90 21.12 -8.25
CA ARG A 100 -2.68 21.32 -7.44
C ARG A 100 -1.98 19.99 -7.19
N GLN A 101 -0.66 20.04 -7.00
CA GLN A 101 0.14 18.88 -6.59
C GLN A 101 0.33 18.91 -5.07
N TRP A 102 -0.12 17.90 -4.33
CA TRP A 102 -0.10 17.93 -2.87
C TRP A 102 1.04 17.13 -2.23
N ALA A 103 1.62 16.17 -2.95
CA ALA A 103 2.81 15.43 -2.53
C ALA A 103 3.56 14.89 -3.77
N PHE A 104 4.77 14.39 -3.58
CA PHE A 104 5.52 13.69 -4.64
C PHE A 104 5.66 12.21 -4.30
N PRO A 105 5.50 11.31 -5.29
CA PRO A 105 5.67 9.89 -5.05
C PRO A 105 7.15 9.57 -4.77
N ILE A 106 7.38 8.87 -3.67
CA ILE A 106 8.68 8.32 -3.31
C ILE A 106 8.70 6.79 -3.37
N ASP A 107 7.52 6.17 -3.41
CA ASP A 107 7.32 4.75 -3.65
C ASP A 107 6.03 4.50 -4.44
N ALA A 108 5.84 3.25 -4.86
CA ALA A 108 4.61 2.78 -5.49
C ALA A 108 4.22 1.44 -4.86
N ALA A 109 2.93 1.31 -4.54
CA ALA A 109 2.38 0.10 -3.96
C ALA A 109 1.05 -0.24 -4.62
N ALA A 110 0.81 -1.53 -4.83
CA ALA A 110 -0.45 -2.08 -5.26
C ALA A 110 -0.68 -3.43 -4.53
N GLN A 111 -1.94 -3.86 -4.47
CA GLN A 111 -2.21 -5.25 -4.08
C GLN A 111 -1.74 -6.18 -5.19
N VAL A 112 -0.94 -7.17 -4.80
CA VAL A 112 -0.40 -8.26 -5.63
C VAL A 112 -0.70 -9.58 -4.94
N GLN A 113 -0.38 -10.70 -5.58
CA GLN A 113 -0.40 -12.00 -4.92
C GLN A 113 0.98 -12.31 -4.35
N ALA A 114 1.09 -12.45 -3.03
CA ALA A 114 2.28 -13.07 -2.45
C ALA A 114 2.14 -14.59 -2.46
N TRP A 115 3.19 -15.30 -2.83
CA TRP A 115 3.17 -16.76 -2.82
C TRP A 115 4.54 -17.36 -2.45
N ARG A 116 4.54 -18.64 -2.10
CA ARG A 116 5.75 -19.37 -1.70
C ARG A 116 6.30 -20.26 -2.82
N PRO A 117 7.40 -19.87 -3.50
CA PRO A 117 7.99 -20.64 -4.59
C PRO A 117 8.64 -21.95 -4.17
N ASP A 118 8.81 -22.20 -2.87
CA ASP A 118 9.27 -23.48 -2.35
C ASP A 118 8.12 -24.47 -2.08
N ALA A 119 6.86 -24.02 -2.14
CA ALA A 119 5.68 -24.81 -1.77
C ALA A 119 4.55 -24.81 -2.82
N LEU A 120 4.67 -23.96 -3.85
CA LEU A 120 3.84 -23.93 -5.05
C LEU A 120 4.77 -23.83 -6.27
N ASP A 121 4.38 -24.41 -7.39
CA ASP A 121 5.15 -24.31 -8.65
C ASP A 121 4.96 -22.95 -9.35
N ALA A 122 3.79 -22.33 -9.13
CA ALA A 122 3.38 -21.05 -9.71
C ALA A 122 2.38 -20.34 -8.77
N PRO A 123 2.20 -19.01 -8.90
CA PRO A 123 1.09 -18.32 -8.24
C PRO A 123 -0.26 -18.87 -8.72
N ALA A 124 -1.27 -18.80 -7.86
CA ALA A 124 -2.64 -19.13 -8.22
C ALA A 124 -3.12 -18.20 -9.35
N ALA A 125 -3.50 -18.76 -10.48
CA ALA A 125 -3.87 -18.02 -11.68
C ALA A 125 -5.33 -17.55 -11.63
N THR A 126 -6.17 -18.23 -10.86
CA THR A 126 -7.61 -17.96 -10.79
C THR A 126 -8.10 -17.81 -9.35
N TRP A 127 -9.22 -17.10 -9.17
CA TRP A 127 -9.87 -16.99 -7.87
C TRP A 127 -10.32 -18.36 -7.34
N GLY A 128 -10.69 -19.29 -8.22
CA GLY A 128 -11.04 -20.66 -7.85
C GLY A 128 -9.87 -21.40 -7.18
N GLU A 129 -8.67 -21.30 -7.74
CA GLU A 129 -7.45 -21.88 -7.15
C GLU A 129 -7.14 -21.27 -5.77
N VAL A 130 -7.34 -19.96 -5.62
CA VAL A 130 -7.20 -19.29 -4.30
C VAL A 130 -8.18 -19.89 -3.29
N LEU A 131 -9.44 -20.09 -3.66
CA LEU A 131 -10.44 -20.70 -2.78
C LEU A 131 -10.11 -22.15 -2.43
N ASP A 132 -9.56 -22.93 -3.37
CA ASP A 132 -9.12 -24.29 -3.12
C ASP A 132 -7.95 -24.35 -2.12
N LEU A 133 -7.00 -23.41 -2.21
CA LEU A 133 -5.94 -23.27 -1.21
C LEU A 133 -6.50 -22.80 0.14
N ALA A 134 -7.50 -21.91 0.14
CA ALA A 134 -8.13 -21.42 1.36
C ALA A 134 -8.88 -22.54 2.11
N ARG A 135 -9.60 -23.42 1.39
CA ARG A 135 -10.25 -24.63 1.96
C ARG A 135 -9.26 -25.57 2.62
N GLN A 136 -8.00 -25.58 2.17
CA GLN A 136 -6.90 -26.36 2.76
C GLN A 136 -6.24 -25.65 3.95
N GLY A 137 -6.68 -24.43 4.31
CA GLY A 137 -6.08 -23.62 5.37
C GLY A 137 -4.69 -23.07 5.02
N ARG A 138 -4.40 -22.89 3.72
CA ARG A 138 -3.08 -22.49 3.19
C ARG A 138 -3.02 -21.03 2.73
N VAL A 139 -4.07 -20.25 2.97
CA VAL A 139 -4.20 -18.84 2.57
C VAL A 139 -4.33 -17.94 3.79
N LEU A 140 -3.69 -16.78 3.73
CA LEU A 140 -3.99 -15.64 4.59
C LEU A 140 -4.30 -14.42 3.72
N LEU A 141 -5.10 -13.50 4.24
CA LEU A 141 -5.42 -12.24 3.57
C LEU A 141 -5.47 -11.14 4.65
N PRO A 142 -4.75 -10.01 4.51
CA PRO A 142 -4.84 -8.94 5.49
C PRO A 142 -6.22 -8.29 5.41
N LEU A 143 -6.99 -8.37 6.50
CA LEU A 143 -8.38 -7.89 6.56
C LEU A 143 -8.62 -6.82 7.63
N ARG A 144 -7.57 -6.29 8.27
CA ARG A 144 -7.67 -5.06 9.07
C ARG A 144 -8.35 -3.95 8.23
N PRO A 145 -9.19 -3.06 8.80
CA PRO A 145 -10.15 -2.23 8.05
C PRO A 145 -9.67 -1.57 6.74
N PRO A 146 -8.52 -0.87 6.66
CA PRO A 146 -8.07 -0.27 5.40
C PRO A 146 -7.84 -1.34 4.31
N HIS A 147 -7.30 -2.50 4.66
CA HIS A 147 -7.01 -3.57 3.69
C HIS A 147 -8.27 -4.32 3.22
N CYS A 148 -9.30 -4.40 4.07
CA CYS A 148 -10.61 -4.89 3.65
C CYS A 148 -11.22 -4.01 2.56
N LEU A 149 -11.14 -2.69 2.72
CA LEU A 149 -11.58 -1.73 1.69
C LEU A 149 -10.74 -1.86 0.40
N MET A 150 -9.42 -1.98 0.52
CA MET A 150 -8.55 -2.16 -0.65
C MET A 150 -8.83 -3.48 -1.38
N THR A 151 -9.17 -4.54 -0.65
CA THR A 151 -9.61 -5.82 -1.24
C THR A 151 -10.86 -5.63 -2.12
N PHE A 152 -11.84 -4.85 -1.64
CA PHE A 152 -13.02 -4.51 -2.43
C PHE A 152 -12.66 -3.77 -3.72
N TYR A 153 -11.85 -2.71 -3.62
CA TYR A 153 -11.42 -1.93 -4.79
C TYR A 153 -10.63 -2.76 -5.80
N THR A 154 -9.70 -3.59 -5.34
CA THR A 154 -8.90 -4.45 -6.23
C THR A 154 -9.76 -5.50 -6.92
N LEU A 155 -10.70 -6.13 -6.22
CA LEU A 155 -11.63 -7.08 -6.83
C LEU A 155 -12.54 -6.40 -7.87
N ALA A 156 -13.09 -5.22 -7.56
CA ALA A 156 -13.87 -4.44 -8.52
C ALA A 156 -13.05 -4.10 -9.77
N GLY A 157 -11.80 -3.64 -9.59
CA GLY A 157 -10.86 -3.39 -10.67
C GLY A 157 -10.56 -4.62 -11.53
N ASN A 158 -10.32 -5.77 -10.90
CA ASN A 158 -10.06 -7.06 -11.57
C ASN A 158 -11.28 -7.57 -12.36
N LEU A 159 -12.49 -7.14 -12.01
CA LEU A 159 -13.71 -7.41 -12.78
C LEU A 159 -13.89 -6.44 -13.97
N GLY A 160 -12.92 -5.55 -14.23
CA GLY A 160 -12.99 -4.52 -15.26
C GLY A 160 -13.98 -3.39 -14.95
N ARG A 161 -14.44 -3.31 -13.69
CA ARG A 161 -15.47 -2.37 -13.22
C ARG A 161 -14.96 -1.63 -11.97
N PRO A 162 -13.89 -0.81 -12.10
CA PRO A 162 -13.31 -0.11 -10.96
C PRO A 162 -14.32 0.86 -10.33
N CYS A 163 -14.10 1.19 -9.06
CA CYS A 163 -14.89 2.20 -8.38
C CYS A 163 -14.67 3.59 -8.99
N GLY A 164 -15.71 4.42 -8.93
CA GLY A 164 -15.68 5.81 -9.35
C GLY A 164 -14.78 6.66 -8.44
N THR A 165 -14.13 7.65 -9.05
CA THR A 165 -13.29 8.64 -8.36
C THR A 165 -13.92 10.03 -8.34
N ASP A 166 -15.07 10.19 -9.01
CA ASP A 166 -15.83 11.44 -9.07
C ASP A 166 -16.95 11.40 -8.01
N PRO A 167 -16.92 12.29 -7.00
CA PRO A 167 -17.90 12.30 -5.92
C PRO A 167 -19.33 12.67 -6.36
N SER A 168 -19.52 13.12 -7.60
CA SER A 168 -20.85 13.40 -8.17
C SER A 168 -21.59 12.15 -8.66
N HIS A 169 -20.91 11.02 -8.72
CA HIS A 169 -21.46 9.73 -9.14
C HIS A 169 -21.38 8.71 -7.99
N ASP A 170 -22.17 7.64 -8.09
CA ASP A 170 -22.07 6.53 -7.15
C ASP A 170 -20.67 5.89 -7.21
N LEU A 171 -20.17 5.46 -6.05
CA LEU A 171 -18.86 4.79 -5.95
C LEU A 171 -18.79 3.55 -6.85
N ILE A 172 -19.88 2.78 -6.94
CA ILE A 172 -19.96 1.57 -7.74
C ILE A 172 -21.43 1.20 -8.01
N ALA A 173 -21.72 0.58 -9.15
CA ALA A 173 -23.05 0.02 -9.42
C ALA A 173 -23.39 -1.10 -8.43
N ILE A 174 -24.64 -1.16 -7.97
CA ILE A 174 -25.12 -2.10 -6.94
C ILE A 174 -24.84 -3.55 -7.32
N GLU A 175 -25.03 -3.93 -8.58
CA GLU A 175 -24.81 -5.28 -9.07
C GLU A 175 -23.33 -5.69 -8.96
N THR A 176 -22.44 -4.76 -9.31
CA THR A 176 -20.99 -4.98 -9.24
C THR A 176 -20.52 -5.02 -7.78
N GLY A 177 -21.00 -4.09 -6.96
CA GLY A 177 -20.69 -4.08 -5.54
C GLY A 177 -21.16 -5.35 -4.83
N SER A 178 -22.36 -5.85 -5.16
CA SER A 178 -22.88 -7.11 -4.64
C SER A 178 -22.02 -8.30 -5.05
N GLU A 179 -21.57 -8.37 -6.30
CA GLU A 179 -20.69 -9.45 -6.77
C GLU A 179 -19.34 -9.44 -6.04
N VAL A 180 -18.73 -8.28 -5.86
CA VAL A 180 -17.47 -8.14 -5.12
C VAL A 180 -17.65 -8.53 -3.66
N PHE A 181 -18.74 -8.06 -3.03
CA PHE A 181 -19.02 -8.36 -1.64
C PHE A 181 -19.24 -9.86 -1.42
N GLU A 182 -19.94 -10.55 -2.32
CA GLU A 182 -20.11 -12.00 -2.26
C GLU A 182 -18.77 -12.74 -2.39
N ARG A 183 -17.86 -12.29 -3.27
CA ARG A 183 -16.49 -12.86 -3.36
C ARG A 183 -15.69 -12.66 -2.08
N MET A 184 -15.80 -11.49 -1.47
CA MET A 184 -15.15 -11.20 -0.18
C MET A 184 -15.74 -12.05 0.95
N ARG A 185 -17.07 -12.19 1.01
CA ARG A 185 -17.78 -13.03 1.98
C ARG A 185 -17.35 -14.50 1.85
N GLU A 186 -17.27 -15.01 0.62
CA GLU A 186 -16.86 -16.39 0.34
C GLU A 186 -15.45 -16.67 0.84
N ILE A 187 -14.46 -15.86 0.47
CA ILE A 187 -13.08 -16.09 0.92
C ILE A 187 -12.95 -15.89 2.43
N ALA A 188 -13.57 -14.85 3.01
CA ALA A 188 -13.51 -14.59 4.45
C ALA A 188 -14.05 -15.75 5.29
N ALA A 189 -15.07 -16.47 4.79
CA ALA A 189 -15.61 -17.64 5.47
C ALA A 189 -14.65 -18.85 5.52
N LEU A 190 -13.60 -18.85 4.69
CA LEU A 190 -12.57 -19.91 4.62
C LEU A 190 -11.28 -19.55 5.35
N LEU A 191 -11.10 -18.28 5.72
CA LEU A 191 -9.87 -17.78 6.32
C LEU A 191 -9.87 -17.95 7.84
N ASP A 192 -8.66 -17.98 8.41
CA ASP A 192 -8.47 -17.87 9.86
C ASP A 192 -9.02 -16.51 10.34
N PRO A 193 -9.90 -16.46 11.37
CA PRO A 193 -10.42 -15.20 11.91
C PRO A 193 -9.34 -14.20 12.33
N ALA A 194 -8.12 -14.66 12.64
CA ALA A 194 -6.99 -13.78 12.94
C ALA A 194 -6.65 -12.83 11.77
N CYS A 195 -7.06 -13.14 10.53
CA CYS A 195 -6.88 -12.26 9.37
C CYS A 195 -7.46 -10.85 9.58
N PHE A 196 -8.54 -10.72 10.36
CA PHE A 196 -9.18 -9.43 10.64
C PHE A 196 -8.31 -8.49 11.50
N ASP A 197 -7.31 -9.04 12.20
CA ASP A 197 -6.34 -8.29 13.00
C ASP A 197 -4.98 -8.12 12.29
N MET A 198 -4.81 -8.72 11.10
CA MET A 198 -3.54 -8.70 10.37
C MET A 198 -3.45 -7.58 9.33
N ASP A 199 -2.30 -6.91 9.34
CA ASP A 199 -1.82 -6.09 8.22
C ASP A 199 -0.94 -6.93 7.26
N PRO A 200 -0.55 -6.39 6.09
CA PRO A 200 0.32 -7.07 5.14
C PRO A 200 1.66 -7.55 5.72
N ILE A 201 2.22 -6.85 6.72
CA ILE A 201 3.48 -7.24 7.35
C ILE A 201 3.23 -8.50 8.18
N ALA A 202 2.19 -8.51 9.02
CA ALA A 202 1.82 -9.68 9.82
C ALA A 202 1.55 -10.92 8.96
N VAL A 203 0.85 -10.77 7.84
CA VAL A 203 0.64 -11.87 6.87
C VAL A 203 1.97 -12.34 6.26
N SER A 204 2.82 -11.41 5.82
CA SER A 204 4.11 -11.75 5.19
C SER A 204 5.06 -12.44 6.16
N GLU A 205 5.15 -11.99 7.42
CA GLU A 205 5.90 -12.65 8.48
C GLU A 205 5.42 -14.09 8.69
N ARG A 206 4.11 -14.30 8.79
CA ARG A 206 3.53 -15.63 8.99
C ARG A 206 3.75 -16.57 7.79
N MET A 207 3.75 -16.04 6.57
CA MET A 207 4.10 -16.82 5.37
C MET A 207 5.59 -17.19 5.36
N ALA A 208 6.45 -16.24 5.73
CA ALA A 208 7.90 -16.36 5.65
C ALA A 208 8.52 -17.17 6.82
N GLU A 209 7.75 -17.46 7.87
CA GLU A 209 8.17 -18.25 9.03
C GLU A 209 8.49 -19.71 8.66
N ALA A 210 9.55 -20.26 9.27
CA ALA A 210 9.96 -21.66 9.07
C ALA A 210 8.81 -22.64 9.39
N GLY A 211 8.56 -23.60 8.51
CA GLY A 211 7.48 -24.58 8.70
C GLY A 211 6.06 -24.02 8.54
N SER A 212 5.90 -22.76 8.11
CA SER A 212 4.58 -22.22 7.80
C SER A 212 3.84 -23.08 6.78
N ARG A 213 2.53 -23.26 6.97
CA ARG A 213 1.65 -23.91 5.99
C ARG A 213 1.04 -22.93 4.98
N ILE A 214 1.17 -21.64 5.26
CA ILE A 214 0.58 -20.58 4.42
C ILE A 214 1.48 -20.36 3.23
N VAL A 215 0.91 -20.45 2.03
CA VAL A 215 1.65 -20.40 0.77
C VAL A 215 1.15 -19.35 -0.20
N CYS A 216 0.01 -18.72 0.10
CA CYS A 216 -0.60 -17.72 -0.77
C CYS A 216 -1.28 -16.63 0.08
N ALA A 217 -1.08 -15.38 -0.33
CA ALA A 217 -1.91 -14.25 0.04
C ALA A 217 -2.35 -13.56 -1.25
N PRO A 218 -3.63 -13.70 -1.67
CA PRO A 218 -4.05 -13.38 -3.03
C PRO A 218 -4.09 -11.89 -3.32
N LEU A 219 -4.30 -11.06 -2.30
CA LEU A 219 -4.42 -9.61 -2.39
C LEU A 219 -3.70 -8.98 -1.20
N ILE A 220 -2.44 -8.62 -1.39
CA ILE A 220 -1.57 -8.08 -0.35
C ILE A 220 -0.65 -7.00 -0.94
N TYR A 221 -0.35 -5.95 -0.17
CA TYR A 221 0.67 -4.99 -0.60
C TYR A 221 2.04 -5.66 -0.60
N GLY A 222 2.75 -5.59 -1.72
CA GLY A 222 4.06 -6.23 -1.88
C GLY A 222 5.14 -5.59 -1.01
N TYR A 223 5.94 -6.41 -0.34
CA TYR A 223 7.12 -5.98 0.42
C TYR A 223 8.36 -6.68 -0.13
N VAL A 224 9.11 -5.98 -0.98
CA VAL A 224 10.27 -6.52 -1.71
C VAL A 224 11.32 -7.18 -0.79
N SER A 225 11.41 -6.75 0.46
CA SER A 225 12.30 -7.35 1.46
C SER A 225 12.05 -8.86 1.63
N TYR A 226 10.80 -9.33 1.56
CA TYR A 226 10.48 -10.76 1.67
C TYR A 226 10.86 -11.59 0.44
N ALA A 227 11.14 -10.93 -0.70
CA ALA A 227 11.70 -11.57 -1.88
C ALA A 227 13.24 -11.65 -1.84
N ALA A 228 13.89 -10.97 -0.89
CA ALA A 228 15.34 -11.02 -0.77
C ALA A 228 15.79 -12.34 -0.10
N SER A 229 16.85 -12.94 -0.64
CA SER A 229 17.47 -14.12 -0.03
C SER A 229 18.00 -13.79 1.38
N GLY A 230 17.71 -14.65 2.35
CA GLY A 230 18.18 -14.50 3.73
C GLY A 230 17.42 -13.50 4.60
N PHE A 231 16.40 -12.80 4.08
CA PHE A 231 15.61 -11.87 4.89
C PHE A 231 14.75 -12.59 5.96
N ARG A 232 14.16 -13.72 5.57
CA ARG A 232 13.38 -14.64 6.43
C ARG A 232 13.65 -16.09 6.01
N ALA A 233 13.12 -17.04 6.77
CA ALA A 233 13.34 -18.47 6.56
C ALA A 233 12.82 -18.94 5.19
N ASN A 234 11.58 -18.58 4.85
CA ASN A 234 11.01 -18.80 3.51
C ASN A 234 10.97 -17.48 2.75
N ARG A 235 11.36 -17.54 1.48
CA ARG A 235 11.26 -16.41 0.55
C ARG A 235 9.85 -16.32 -0.02
N LEU A 236 9.33 -15.11 -0.17
CA LEU A 236 8.08 -14.85 -0.89
C LEU A 236 8.39 -14.40 -2.32
N ALA A 237 7.52 -14.76 -3.25
CA ALA A 237 7.45 -14.16 -4.58
C ALA A 237 6.14 -13.35 -4.69
N PHE A 238 6.13 -12.38 -5.60
CA PHE A 238 5.03 -11.44 -5.83
C PHE A 238 4.72 -11.35 -7.32
#